data_AF-A0A5C7PHN3-F1
#
_entry.id   AF-A0A5C7PHN3-F1
#
_cell.length_a   1.000
_cell.length_b   1.000
_cell.length_c   1.000
_cell.angle_alpha   90.00
_cell.angle_beta   90.00
_cell.angle_gamma   90.00
#
_symmetry.space_group_name_H-M   'P 1'
#
loop_
_entity.id
_entity.type
_entity.pdbx_description
1 polymer ?
#
loop_
_entity_poly.entity_id
_entity_poly.type
_entity_poly.pdbx_seq_one_letter_code
_entity_poly.pdbx_strand_id
1 'polypeptide(L)' 'MSNPALATALVVPFEQLRMTDVEAVGGKNASLGEMISQLAASGVRVPGGFATTAHAFREFLAHEGL' A
#
# COMPACT_ATOMS: atom_id res chain seq x y z
N MET A 1 -12.03 -8.18 -0.47
CA MET A 1 -11.60 -8.49 0.91
C MET A 1 -10.17 -8.04 1.03
N SER A 2 -9.84 -7.21 2.01
CA SER A 2 -8.48 -6.74 2.26
C SER A 2 -7.55 -7.93 2.49
N ASN A 3 -6.31 -7.84 1.98
CA ASN A 3 -5.33 -8.91 2.12
C ASN A 3 -4.94 -9.05 3.61
N PRO A 4 -5.19 -10.21 4.26
CA PRO A 4 -4.92 -10.38 5.69
C PRO A 4 -3.43 -10.23 6.03
N ALA A 5 -2.52 -10.41 5.07
CA ALA A 5 -1.10 -10.17 5.24
C ALA A 5 -0.76 -8.69 5.53
N LEU A 6 -1.65 -7.74 5.21
CA LEU A 6 -1.45 -6.31 5.45
C LEU A 6 -1.58 -5.91 6.92
N ALA A 7 -2.21 -6.75 7.75
CA ALA A 7 -2.51 -6.41 9.14
C ALA A 7 -1.26 -6.10 9.97
N THR A 8 -0.15 -6.79 9.66
CA THR A 8 1.14 -6.66 10.38
C THR A 8 2.30 -6.33 9.44
N ALA A 9 2.06 -6.09 8.15
CA ALA A 9 3.13 -5.73 7.23
C ALA A 9 3.63 -4.32 7.51
N LEU A 10 4.95 -4.10 7.51
CA LEU A 10 5.51 -2.76 7.65
C LEU A 10 5.58 -2.01 6.32
N VAL A 11 5.93 -2.74 5.26
CA VAL A 11 6.03 -2.24 3.88
C VAL A 11 5.37 -3.22 2.93
N VAL A 12 4.82 -2.70 1.83
CA VAL A 12 4.14 -3.49 0.81
C VAL A 12 4.51 -2.97 -0.58
N PRO A 13 4.97 -3.83 -1.51
CA PRO A 13 5.20 -3.44 -2.90
C PRO A 13 3.91 -2.94 -3.56
N PHE A 14 3.98 -1.90 -4.37
CA PHE A 14 2.79 -1.31 -5.00
C PHE A 14 2.03 -2.30 -5.88
N GLU A 15 2.72 -3.25 -6.53
CA GLU A 15 2.14 -4.29 -7.40
C GLU A 15 1.14 -5.20 -6.65
N GLN A 16 1.28 -5.29 -5.33
CA GLN A 16 0.44 -6.12 -4.46
C GLN A 16 -0.74 -5.35 -3.86
N LEU A 17 -0.80 -4.03 -4.05
CA LEU A 17 -1.88 -3.20 -3.53
C LEU A 17 -3.08 -3.18 -4.47
N ARG A 18 -4.26 -3.08 -3.89
CA ARG A 18 -5.54 -2.88 -4.57
C ARG A 18 -6.32 -1.75 -3.93
N MET A 19 -7.36 -1.29 -4.62
CA MET A 19 -8.31 -0.33 -4.04
C MET A 19 -9.01 -0.81 -2.75
N THR A 20 -8.98 -2.11 -2.44
CA THR A 20 -9.48 -2.65 -1.17
C THR A 20 -8.55 -2.40 0.01
N ASP A 21 -7.33 -1.92 -0.22
CA ASP A 21 -6.29 -1.79 0.81
C ASP A 21 -6.17 -0.35 1.36
N VAL A 22 -7.14 0.50 1.06
CA VAL A 22 -7.16 1.94 1.46
C VAL A 22 -6.97 2.12 2.96
N GLU A 23 -7.56 1.28 3.80
CA GLU A 23 -7.39 1.38 5.27
C GLU A 23 -5.96 1.07 5.72
N ALA A 24 -5.24 0.23 4.98
CA ALA A 24 -3.88 -0.19 5.31
C ALA A 24 -2.83 0.78 4.80
N VAL A 25 -3.02 1.41 3.64
CA VAL A 25 -1.97 2.21 2.96
C VAL A 25 -2.41 3.62 2.53
N GLY A 26 -3.68 3.97 2.73
CA GLY A 26 -4.27 5.22 2.26
C GLY A 26 -4.66 5.21 0.78
N GLY A 27 -5.52 6.16 0.38
CA GLY A 27 -6.12 6.19 -0.96
C GLY A 27 -5.13 6.38 -2.12
N LYS A 28 -4.05 7.15 -1.91
CA LYS A 28 -3.04 7.40 -2.95
C LYS A 28 -2.27 6.12 -3.31
N ASN A 29 -1.83 5.37 -2.29
CA ASN A 29 -1.07 4.15 -2.50
C ASN A 29 -1.95 3.02 -3.08
N ALA A 30 -3.18 2.91 -2.60
CA ALA A 30 -4.16 1.96 -3.15
C ALA A 30 -4.45 2.24 -4.64
N SER A 31 -4.60 3.53 -5.02
CA SER A 31 -4.79 3.93 -6.42
C SER A 31 -3.55 3.68 -7.28
N LEU A 32 -2.33 3.89 -6.77
CA LEU A 32 -1.10 3.55 -7.48
C LEU A 32 -1.02 2.05 -7.80
N GLY A 33 -1.33 1.19 -6.83
CA GLY A 33 -1.38 -0.26 -7.05
C GLY A 33 -2.37 -0.65 -8.13
N GLU A 34 -3.56 -0.04 -8.12
CA GLU A 34 -4.59 -0.32 -9.12
C GLU A 34 -4.16 0.17 -10.53
N MET A 35 -3.51 1.33 -10.63
CA MET A 35 -2.99 1.81 -11.90
C MET A 35 -1.89 0.89 -12.45
N ILE A 36 -0.99 0.39 -11.59
CA ILE A 36 0.05 -0.57 -11.98
C ILE A 36 -0.58 -1.86 -12.50
N SER A 37 -1.60 -2.40 -11.82
CA SER A 37 -2.22 -3.66 -12.24
C SER A 37 -3.11 -3.53 -13.47
N GLN A 38 -3.86 -2.43 -13.62
CA GLN A 38 -4.89 -2.29 -14.66
C GLN A 38 -4.38 -1.58 -15.92
N LEU A 39 -3.47 -0.60 -15.79
CA LEU A 39 -3.11 0.29 -16.90
C LEU A 39 -1.79 -0.08 -17.59
N ALA A 40 -1.03 -1.03 -17.04
CA ALA A 40 0.20 -1.53 -17.66
C ALA A 40 -0.06 -2.07 -19.09
N ALA A 41 -1.18 -2.76 -19.29
CA ALA A 41 -1.60 -3.25 -20.60
C ALA A 41 -2.00 -2.14 -21.59
N SER A 42 -2.37 -0.97 -21.08
CA SER A 42 -2.74 0.22 -21.88
C SER A 42 -1.53 1.12 -22.19
N GLY A 43 -0.31 0.68 -21.88
CA GLY A 43 0.93 1.43 -22.15
C GLY A 43 1.21 2.57 -21.18
N VAL A 44 0.39 2.72 -20.12
CA VAL A 44 0.63 3.70 -19.07
C VAL A 44 1.74 3.17 -18.16
N ARG A 45 2.84 3.91 -18.06
CA ARG A 45 3.97 3.56 -17.20
C ARG A 45 3.85 4.26 -15.86
N VAL A 46 3.59 3.48 -14.83
CA VAL A 46 3.63 3.93 -13.43
C VAL A 46 4.94 3.42 -12.81
N PRO A 47 5.74 4.26 -12.14
CA PRO A 47 6.93 3.79 -11.44
C PRO A 47 6.58 2.77 -10.35
N GLY A 48 7.38 1.72 -10.23
CA GLY A 48 7.31 0.78 -9.11
C GLY A 48 7.74 1.44 -7.79
N GLY A 49 7.60 0.69 -6.69
CA GLY A 49 7.93 1.18 -5.35
C GLY A 49 7.19 0.42 -4.26
N PHE A 50 7.10 1.03 -3.07
CA PHE A 50 6.44 0.44 -1.92
C PHE A 50 5.73 1.50 -1.07
N ALA A 51 4.72 1.07 -0.34
CA ALA A 51 4.04 1.86 0.68
C ALA A 51 4.44 1.37 2.08
N THR A 52 4.65 2.28 3.02
CA THR A 52 4.52 1.97 4.45
C THR A 52 3.05 1.81 4.81
N THR A 53 2.74 0.93 5.74
CA THR A 53 1.36 0.72 6.20
C THR A 53 0.99 1.63 7.37
N ALA A 54 -0.31 1.75 7.62
CA ALA A 54 -0.83 2.35 8.84
C ALA A 54 -0.38 1.57 10.09
N HIS A 55 -0.11 0.27 9.97
CA HIS A 55 0.47 -0.52 11.06
C HIS A 55 1.91 -0.08 11.35
N ALA A 56 2.77 0.07 10.34
CA ALA A 56 4.12 0.60 10.53
C ALA A 56 4.11 1.98 11.19
N PHE A 57 3.19 2.85 10.78
CA PHE A 57 3.07 4.17 11.40
C PHE A 57 2.64 4.10 12.87
N ARG A 58 1.73 3.19 13.23
CA ARG A 58 1.34 2.96 14.63
C ARG A 58 2.49 2.40 15.47
N GLU A 59 3.28 1.48 14.93
CA GLU A 59 4.47 0.97 15.63
C GLU A 59 5.51 2.08 15.84
N PHE A 60 5.70 2.94 14.84
CA PHE A 60 6.57 4.10 14.96
C PHE A 60 6.13 5.06 16.07
N LEU A 61 4.83 5.38 16.16
CA LEU A 61 4.30 6.23 17.25
C LEU A 61 4.47 5.58 18.63
N ALA A 62 4.26 4.26 18.73
CA ALA A 62 4.45 3.53 19.98
C ALA A 62 5.91 3.52 20.46
N HIS A 63 6.87 3.86 19.59
CA HIS A 63 8.28 3.96 19.94
C HIS A 63 8.57 5.27 20.67
N GLU A 64 8.98 5.16 21.93
CA GLU A 64 9.39 6.29 22.80
C GLU A 64 8.36 7.41 23.02
N GLY A 65 7.08 7.19 22.69
CA GLY A 65 5.97 8.06 23.11
C GLY A 65 5.71 9.28 22.21
N LEU A 66 5.81 9.11 20.89
CA LEU A 66 5.27 10.06 19.92
C LEU A 66 3.74 9.99 19.79
#